data_AF-A0A6P0RYF6-F1
#
_entry.id   AF-A0A6P0RYF6-F1
#
_cell.length_a   1.000
_cell.length_b   1.000
_cell.length_c   1.000
_cell.angle_alpha   90.00
_cell.angle_beta   90.00
_cell.angle_gamma   90.00
#
_symmetry.space_group_name_H-M   'P 1'
#
loop_
_entity.id
_entity.type
_entity.pdbx_description
1 polymer ?
#
loop_
_entity_poly.entity_id
_entity_poly.type
_entity_poly.pdbx_seq_one_letter_code
_entity_poly.pdbx_strand_id
1 'polypeptide(L)'
;MVEPLTTLGVSVLGSLVLKEVLPELGKGALEDYVKDFFKDFIKGKIPSANNSVLQQALGKTLQQFVKLIELELEYKCDLSGAEIRDNYQVRIKGFLKNEQLKSLLGSAFGYDCHAIEGKQLALIWRQHYPPAMPAGFNWHRVATKYVEAVKDLIKQLPELREILELETLQVVAEQTKAIAGIPTDFNLEAYQEGLQERYANLNLDSLDASVYDYREKLKVWQVFVPQYVRQCQEFLPQVYEIPKEHQRQLRQSDQLEAEVDPAAWERYKEIYYQQPIRPILEVVSEIWSDESYRYLVILGDPGSGKSMLLQYLALNWARSPLDNVIELRIPLLIELRTYILDRNTGGCKDLLEFLDKGNVICRLNPHRLQERLKAGKVLVMFDGLDEVFEPRQRDKVITDIHRFTNEYPKVRVIVTSRIIGYKPQRLRDAEYR
;
A
#
# COMPACT_ATOMS: atom_id res chain seq x y z
N MET A 1 26.90 -30.35 60.34
CA MET A 1 28.09 -30.48 59.48
C MET A 1 27.79 -31.53 58.43
N VAL A 2 27.59 -31.26 57.15
CA VAL A 2 27.70 -30.07 56.31
C VAL A 2 26.64 -30.29 55.22
N GLU A 3 25.66 -29.40 55.11
CA GLU A 3 24.93 -29.23 53.85
C GLU A 3 25.88 -28.65 52.81
N PRO A 4 25.67 -28.99 51.53
CA PRO A 4 25.53 -27.90 50.59
C PRO A 4 24.28 -28.09 49.72
N LEU A 5 23.34 -27.15 49.88
CA LEU A 5 22.66 -26.43 48.79
C LEU A 5 22.52 -27.17 47.45
N THR A 6 21.54 -28.08 47.36
CA THR A 6 20.90 -28.43 46.08
C THR A 6 19.92 -27.32 45.70
N THR A 7 20.45 -26.16 45.32
CA THR A 7 19.67 -25.05 44.77
C THR A 7 20.33 -24.61 43.48
N LEU A 8 20.09 -25.39 42.44
CA LEU A 8 20.12 -25.00 41.01
C LEU A 8 19.71 -26.26 40.23
N GLY A 9 18.43 -26.32 39.86
CA GLY A 9 17.84 -27.39 39.05
C GLY A 9 18.50 -27.48 37.68
N VAL A 10 19.58 -28.26 37.60
CA VAL A 10 20.05 -28.85 36.36
C VAL A 10 19.06 -29.98 36.06
N SER A 11 18.34 -29.90 34.95
CA SER A 11 17.39 -30.94 34.52
C SER A 11 18.16 -32.23 34.22
N VAL A 12 18.40 -33.04 35.26
CA VAL A 12 19.13 -34.31 35.17
C VAL A 12 18.46 -35.20 34.12
N LEU A 13 17.12 -35.26 34.13
CA LEU A 13 16.29 -35.96 33.15
C LEU A 13 16.47 -35.42 31.73
N GLY A 14 16.33 -34.11 31.47
CA GLY A 14 16.60 -33.52 30.15
C GLY A 14 17.99 -33.86 29.57
N SER A 15 19.03 -33.85 30.40
CA SER A 15 20.38 -34.25 29.96
C SER A 15 20.51 -35.75 29.68
N LEU A 16 19.81 -36.60 30.44
CA LEU A 16 19.77 -38.05 30.27
C LEU A 16 18.99 -38.45 29.01
N VAL A 17 17.80 -37.91 28.83
CA VAL A 17 16.94 -38.18 27.67
C VAL A 17 17.67 -37.84 26.37
N LEU A 18 18.38 -36.70 26.31
CA LEU A 18 19.14 -36.34 25.11
C LEU A 18 20.38 -37.19 24.87
N LYS A 19 21.09 -37.55 25.95
CA LYS A 19 22.23 -38.48 25.87
C LYS A 19 21.81 -39.87 25.40
N GLU A 20 20.53 -40.22 25.49
CA GLU A 20 20.01 -41.46 24.92
C GLU A 20 19.41 -41.27 23.53
N VAL A 21 18.72 -40.16 23.25
CA VAL A 21 18.07 -39.92 21.95
C VAL A 21 19.08 -39.62 20.85
N LEU A 22 20.02 -38.71 21.09
CA LEU A 22 20.94 -38.22 20.05
C LEU A 22 21.94 -39.31 19.60
N PRO A 23 22.50 -40.17 20.48
CA PRO A 23 23.40 -41.23 20.04
C PRO A 23 22.69 -42.45 19.42
N GLU A 24 21.42 -42.71 19.75
CA GLU A 24 20.61 -43.74 19.07
C GLU A 24 20.35 -43.38 17.59
N LEU A 25 20.41 -42.09 17.26
CA LEU A 25 20.45 -41.59 15.90
C LEU A 25 21.91 -41.72 15.42
N GLY A 26 22.27 -42.83 14.76
CA GLY A 26 23.62 -42.99 14.19
C GLY A 26 24.03 -41.78 13.33
N LYS A 27 25.33 -41.56 13.08
CA LYS A 27 25.85 -40.31 12.47
C LYS A 27 25.04 -39.78 11.27
N GLY A 28 24.66 -40.64 10.32
CA GLY A 28 23.82 -40.24 9.18
C GLY A 28 22.40 -39.82 9.58
N ALA A 29 21.75 -40.55 10.49
CA ALA A 29 20.42 -40.22 10.98
C ALA A 29 20.39 -38.94 11.84
N LEU A 30 21.49 -38.63 12.56
CA LEU A 30 21.62 -37.38 13.29
C LEU A 30 21.74 -36.18 12.33
N GLU A 31 22.50 -36.32 11.25
CA GLU A 31 22.59 -35.28 10.22
C GLU A 31 21.24 -35.03 9.54
N ASP A 32 20.50 -36.09 9.25
CA ASP A 32 19.15 -35.97 8.67
C ASP A 32 18.17 -35.36 9.68
N TYR A 33 18.26 -35.72 10.96
CA TYR A 33 17.46 -35.10 12.01
C TYR A 33 17.74 -33.59 12.11
N VAL A 34 19.02 -33.17 12.08
CA VAL A 34 19.40 -31.75 12.10
C VAL A 34 18.85 -31.04 10.86
N LYS A 35 18.99 -31.63 9.67
CA LYS A 35 18.45 -31.05 8.43
C LYS A 35 16.94 -30.88 8.47
N ASP A 36 16.22 -31.90 8.95
CA ASP A 36 14.76 -31.86 9.04
C ASP A 36 14.29 -30.85 10.10
N PHE A 37 14.96 -30.80 11.25
CA PHE A 37 14.63 -29.88 12.33
C PHE A 37 14.83 -28.42 11.92
N PHE A 38 15.91 -28.11 11.21
CA PHE A 38 16.19 -26.75 10.73
C PHE A 38 15.73 -26.50 9.29
N LYS A 39 14.91 -27.40 8.71
CA LYS A 39 14.54 -27.35 7.29
C LYS A 39 13.92 -26.03 6.88
N ASP A 40 13.03 -25.49 7.71
CA ASP A 40 12.36 -24.21 7.44
C ASP A 40 13.27 -23.01 7.72
N PHE A 41 14.21 -23.14 8.66
CA PHE A 41 15.21 -22.12 9.00
C PHE A 41 16.34 -22.02 7.95
N ILE A 42 16.68 -23.12 7.27
CA ILE A 42 17.81 -23.21 6.32
C ILE A 42 17.33 -23.10 4.84
N LYS A 43 16.02 -22.97 4.59
CA LYS A 43 15.41 -23.00 3.25
C LYS A 43 16.05 -21.99 2.28
N GLY A 44 17.06 -22.44 1.54
CA GLY A 44 17.51 -21.86 0.27
C GLY A 44 18.84 -21.12 0.22
N LYS A 45 19.39 -20.55 1.30
CA LYS A 45 20.61 -19.72 1.20
C LYS A 45 21.40 -19.67 2.50
N ILE A 46 22.47 -20.46 2.57
CA ILE A 46 23.79 -20.23 3.22
C ILE A 46 24.49 -21.61 3.30
N PRO A 47 25.69 -21.80 2.71
CA PRO A 47 26.48 -23.02 2.88
C PRO A 47 27.29 -23.10 4.21
N SER A 48 27.15 -22.15 5.13
CA SER A 48 28.16 -21.90 6.17
C SER A 48 27.69 -22.02 7.63
N ALA A 49 26.60 -22.73 7.92
CA ALA A 49 26.40 -23.20 9.29
C ALA A 49 27.28 -24.44 9.50
N ASN A 50 28.32 -24.32 10.32
CA ASN A 50 29.12 -25.50 10.69
C ASN A 50 28.18 -26.53 11.34
N ASN A 51 28.14 -27.76 10.81
CA ASN A 51 27.23 -28.81 11.27
C ASN A 51 27.34 -29.04 12.79
N SER A 52 28.52 -28.81 13.38
CA SER A 52 28.73 -28.86 14.83
C SER A 52 27.91 -27.83 15.62
N VAL A 53 27.70 -26.64 15.06
CA VAL A 53 26.97 -25.53 15.70
C VAL A 53 25.48 -25.82 15.69
N LEU A 54 24.95 -26.29 14.55
CA LEU A 54 23.55 -26.72 14.45
C LEU A 54 23.26 -27.90 15.38
N GLN A 55 24.19 -28.86 15.49
CA GLN A 55 24.09 -29.95 16.46
C GLN A 55 24.09 -29.45 17.91
N GLN A 56 24.96 -28.48 18.23
CA GLN A 56 24.99 -27.88 19.57
C GLN A 56 23.70 -27.11 19.89
N ALA A 57 23.19 -26.34 18.91
CA ALA A 57 21.95 -25.60 19.02
C ALA A 57 20.75 -26.54 19.22
N LEU A 58 20.67 -27.60 18.41
CA LEU A 58 19.66 -28.65 18.53
C LEU A 58 19.68 -29.25 19.94
N GLY A 59 20.85 -29.66 20.41
CA GLY A 59 21.02 -30.25 21.74
C GLY A 59 20.52 -29.32 22.85
N LYS A 60 20.95 -28.05 22.85
CA LYS A 60 20.51 -27.05 23.83
C LYS A 60 19.00 -26.80 23.78
N THR A 61 18.44 -26.73 22.58
CA THR A 61 17.02 -26.45 22.39
C THR A 61 16.13 -27.60 22.84
N LEU A 62 16.46 -28.83 22.45
CA LEU A 62 15.71 -30.00 22.92
C LEU A 62 15.83 -30.16 24.44
N GLN A 63 16.99 -29.85 25.02
CA GLN A 63 17.18 -29.80 26.47
C GLN A 63 16.23 -28.82 27.15
N GLN A 64 16.13 -27.63 26.58
CA GLN A 64 15.26 -26.61 27.12
C GLN A 64 13.78 -27.00 26.99
N PHE A 65 13.38 -27.62 25.88
CA PHE A 65 12.01 -28.11 25.70
C PHE A 65 11.64 -29.15 26.75
N VAL A 66 12.50 -30.17 26.95
CA VAL A 66 12.28 -31.20 27.97
C VAL A 66 12.25 -30.60 29.37
N LYS A 67 13.15 -29.66 29.67
CA LYS A 67 13.17 -28.94 30.94
C LYS A 67 11.85 -28.19 31.18
N LEU A 68 11.28 -27.54 30.17
CA LEU A 68 10.01 -26.82 30.32
C LEU A 68 8.84 -27.76 30.61
N ILE A 69 8.82 -28.96 30.01
CA ILE A 69 7.84 -30.01 30.34
C ILE A 69 8.02 -30.46 31.79
N GLU A 70 9.25 -30.73 32.22
CA GLU A 70 9.55 -31.13 33.59
C GLU A 70 9.12 -30.06 34.60
N LEU A 71 9.46 -28.79 34.37
CA LEU A 71 9.06 -27.68 35.24
C LEU A 71 7.53 -27.56 35.35
N GLU A 72 6.82 -27.81 34.25
CA GLU A 72 5.36 -27.77 34.25
C GLU A 72 4.77 -28.95 35.05
N LEU A 73 5.32 -30.16 34.89
CA LEU A 73 4.91 -31.35 35.65
C LEU A 73 5.23 -31.22 37.14
N GLU A 74 6.43 -30.74 37.49
CA GLU A 74 6.89 -30.59 38.87
C GLU A 74 6.14 -29.46 39.58
N TYR A 75 6.15 -28.25 39.01
CA TYR A 75 5.64 -27.06 39.72
C TYR A 75 4.15 -26.77 39.50
N LYS A 76 3.53 -27.26 38.42
CA LYS A 76 2.09 -27.04 38.15
C LYS A 76 1.24 -28.27 38.37
N CYS A 77 1.82 -29.47 38.33
CA CYS A 77 1.11 -30.72 38.62
C CYS A 77 1.54 -31.38 39.94
N ASP A 78 2.50 -30.80 40.66
CA ASP A 78 2.98 -31.28 41.97
C ASP A 78 3.50 -32.74 41.92
N LEU A 79 4.10 -33.12 40.79
CA LEU A 79 4.68 -34.45 40.60
C LEU A 79 6.13 -34.50 41.08
N SER A 80 6.48 -35.58 41.77
CA SER A 80 7.86 -35.85 42.16
C SER A 80 8.72 -36.24 40.96
N GLY A 81 10.04 -36.02 41.06
CA GLY A 81 10.99 -36.43 40.04
C GLY A 81 11.02 -37.95 39.78
N ALA A 82 10.56 -38.79 40.72
CA ALA A 82 10.40 -40.23 40.51
C ALA A 82 9.16 -40.52 39.63
N GLU A 83 8.03 -39.88 39.91
CA GLU A 83 6.80 -40.04 39.11
C GLU A 83 6.97 -39.53 37.68
N ILE A 84 7.71 -38.43 37.49
CA ILE A 84 8.03 -37.91 36.16
C ILE A 84 8.88 -38.92 35.38
N ARG A 85 9.89 -39.50 36.04
CA ARG A 85 10.79 -40.49 35.46
C ARG A 85 10.04 -41.74 35.02
N ASP A 86 9.28 -42.33 35.93
CA ASP A 86 8.67 -43.65 35.73
C ASP A 86 7.52 -43.59 34.72
N ASN A 87 6.76 -42.48 34.69
CA ASN A 87 5.57 -42.37 33.85
C ASN A 87 5.81 -41.64 32.52
N TYR A 88 6.74 -40.69 32.45
CA TYR A 88 6.86 -39.78 31.31
C TYR A 88 8.20 -39.86 30.57
N GLN A 89 9.31 -40.30 31.18
CA GLN A 89 10.64 -40.25 30.53
C GLN A 89 10.68 -40.98 29.19
N VAL A 90 10.20 -42.22 29.14
CA VAL A 90 10.16 -43.04 27.91
C VAL A 90 9.25 -42.41 26.85
N ARG A 91 8.18 -41.75 27.27
CA ARG A 91 7.20 -41.10 26.39
C ARG A 91 7.76 -39.82 25.81
N ILE A 92 8.40 -38.99 26.62
CA ILE A 92 9.12 -37.79 26.17
C ILE A 92 10.22 -38.21 25.17
N LYS A 93 10.96 -39.29 25.45
CA LYS A 93 11.94 -39.86 24.51
C LYS A 93 11.32 -40.19 23.15
N GLY A 94 10.17 -40.87 23.14
CA GLY A 94 9.42 -41.17 21.92
C GLY A 94 8.84 -39.93 21.23
N PHE A 95 8.45 -38.93 22.01
CA PHE A 95 7.90 -37.67 21.52
C PHE A 95 8.95 -36.86 20.76
N LEU A 96 10.18 -36.78 21.27
CA LEU A 96 11.31 -36.12 20.58
C LEU A 96 11.66 -36.76 19.21
N LYS A 97 11.26 -38.01 18.97
CA LYS A 97 11.46 -38.69 17.68
C LYS A 97 10.33 -38.45 16.68
N ASN A 98 9.25 -37.79 17.08
CA ASN A 98 8.08 -37.56 16.24
C ASN A 98 8.36 -36.54 15.13
N GLU A 99 7.99 -36.86 13.88
CA GLU A 99 8.17 -35.98 12.72
C GLU A 99 7.40 -34.66 12.83
N GLN A 100 6.16 -34.70 13.31
CA GLN A 100 5.34 -33.49 13.46
C GLN A 100 5.90 -32.58 14.57
N LEU A 101 6.41 -33.18 15.65
CA LEU A 101 7.08 -32.41 16.71
C LEU A 101 8.34 -31.73 16.19
N LYS A 102 9.18 -32.44 15.43
CA LYS A 102 10.42 -31.89 14.87
C LYS A 102 10.16 -30.61 14.07
N SER A 103 9.22 -30.65 13.13
CA SER A 103 8.85 -29.49 12.32
C SER A 103 8.27 -28.36 13.17
N LEU A 104 7.41 -28.69 14.14
CA LEU A 104 6.79 -27.68 15.02
C LEU A 104 7.84 -26.97 15.90
N LEU A 105 8.77 -27.71 16.50
CA LEU A 105 9.86 -27.13 17.31
C LEU A 105 10.86 -26.36 16.45
N GLY A 106 11.18 -26.88 15.25
CA GLY A 106 12.05 -26.23 14.28
C GLY A 106 11.55 -24.84 13.85
N SER A 107 10.23 -24.67 13.72
CA SER A 107 9.64 -23.38 13.32
C SER A 107 9.92 -22.24 14.31
N ALA A 108 10.26 -22.53 15.57
CA ALA A 108 10.62 -21.51 16.56
C ALA A 108 11.90 -20.72 16.20
N PHE A 109 12.74 -21.25 15.31
CA PHE A 109 13.93 -20.56 14.81
C PHE A 109 13.62 -19.51 13.73
N GLY A 110 12.43 -19.55 13.12
CA GLY A 110 12.02 -18.55 12.13
C GLY A 110 11.98 -17.14 12.72
N TYR A 111 12.42 -16.15 11.97
CA TYR A 111 12.56 -14.76 12.43
C TYR A 111 11.25 -14.17 13.02
N ASP A 112 10.11 -14.43 12.40
CA ASP A 112 8.76 -13.95 12.77
C ASP A 112 8.02 -14.84 13.78
N CYS A 113 8.63 -15.96 14.18
CA CYS A 113 7.98 -16.86 15.14
C CYS A 113 7.97 -16.24 16.55
N HIS A 114 6.78 -15.83 16.99
CA HIS A 114 6.53 -15.34 18.36
C HIS A 114 5.86 -16.38 19.26
N ALA A 115 5.31 -17.45 18.69
CA ALA A 115 4.69 -18.55 19.42
C ALA A 115 4.61 -19.81 18.54
N ILE A 116 4.74 -20.98 19.14
CA ILE A 116 4.37 -22.26 18.51
C ILE A 116 3.00 -22.73 19.04
N GLU A 117 2.26 -23.49 18.25
CA GLU A 117 0.90 -23.89 18.60
C GLU A 117 0.88 -24.95 19.71
N GLY A 118 0.70 -24.52 20.97
CA GLY A 118 0.56 -25.43 22.11
C GLY A 118 -0.61 -26.43 21.98
N LYS A 119 -1.65 -26.10 21.20
CA LYS A 119 -2.74 -27.05 20.88
C LYS A 119 -2.26 -28.23 20.03
N GLN A 120 -1.34 -28.00 19.10
CA GLN A 120 -0.75 -29.08 18.29
C GLN A 120 0.14 -29.98 19.14
N LEU A 121 0.94 -29.42 20.05
CA LEU A 121 1.71 -30.22 21.03
C LEU A 121 0.79 -31.13 21.84
N ALA A 122 -0.34 -30.60 22.31
CA ALA A 122 -1.34 -31.37 23.05
C ALA A 122 -1.96 -32.49 22.20
N LEU A 123 -2.24 -32.20 20.93
CA LEU A 123 -2.83 -33.16 20.00
C LEU A 123 -1.88 -34.32 19.70
N ILE A 124 -0.63 -34.01 19.34
CA ILE A 124 0.41 -35.03 19.05
C ILE A 124 0.63 -35.90 20.28
N TRP A 125 0.71 -35.29 21.48
CA TRP A 125 0.84 -36.03 22.74
C TRP A 125 -0.32 -37.00 22.96
N ARG A 126 -1.56 -36.48 22.89
CA ARG A 126 -2.77 -37.27 23.18
C ARG A 126 -2.94 -38.44 22.20
N GLN A 127 -2.56 -38.27 20.94
CA GLN A 127 -2.74 -39.31 19.91
C GLN A 127 -1.75 -40.46 20.05
N HIS A 128 -0.52 -40.20 20.51
CA HIS A 128 0.59 -41.16 20.39
C HIS A 128 1.26 -41.55 21.70
N TYR A 129 1.07 -40.78 22.79
CA TYR A 129 1.88 -40.89 24.00
C TYR A 129 1.04 -40.91 25.30
N PRO A 130 0.20 -41.94 25.53
CA PRO A 130 -0.48 -42.10 26.83
C PRO A 130 0.54 -42.34 27.98
N PRO A 131 0.26 -41.92 29.23
CA PRO A 131 -0.99 -41.32 29.71
C PRO A 131 -1.16 -39.85 29.29
N ALA A 132 -2.40 -39.36 29.35
CA ALA A 132 -2.67 -37.95 29.11
C ALA A 132 -1.95 -37.08 30.16
N MET A 133 -1.57 -35.86 29.76
CA MET A 133 -0.94 -34.92 30.70
C MET A 133 -1.87 -34.64 31.90
N PRO A 134 -1.32 -34.52 33.12
CA PRO A 134 -2.11 -34.34 34.34
C PRO A 134 -2.95 -33.06 34.34
N ALA A 135 -3.96 -33.03 35.21
CA ALA A 135 -4.71 -31.81 35.49
C ALA A 135 -3.74 -30.73 36.01
N GLY A 136 -3.68 -29.58 35.33
CA GLY A 136 -2.76 -28.48 35.65
C GLY A 136 -1.66 -28.24 34.61
N PHE A 137 -1.31 -29.26 33.80
CA PHE A 137 -0.29 -29.12 32.76
C PHE A 137 -0.81 -28.28 31.59
N ASN A 138 -0.03 -27.32 31.09
CA ASN A 138 -0.42 -26.46 29.99
C ASN A 138 0.62 -26.37 28.88
N TRP A 139 0.33 -27.02 27.75
CA TRP A 139 1.15 -26.97 26.54
C TRP A 139 1.35 -25.58 25.96
N HIS A 140 0.41 -24.66 26.13
CA HIS A 140 0.57 -23.28 25.69
C HIS A 140 1.67 -22.56 26.48
N ARG A 141 1.77 -22.79 27.79
CA ARG A 141 2.85 -22.20 28.61
C ARG A 141 4.22 -22.74 28.22
N VAL A 142 4.31 -24.05 27.99
CA VAL A 142 5.53 -24.70 27.50
C VAL A 142 5.94 -24.11 26.15
N ALA A 143 4.99 -23.99 25.21
CA ALA A 143 5.21 -23.41 23.89
C ALA A 143 5.74 -21.97 23.94
N THR A 144 5.10 -21.08 24.72
CA THR A 144 5.53 -19.67 24.82
C THR A 144 6.94 -19.55 25.39
N LYS A 145 7.21 -20.23 26.52
CA LYS A 145 8.54 -20.20 27.15
C LYS A 145 9.62 -20.86 26.30
N TYR A 146 9.25 -21.83 25.48
CA TYR A 146 10.15 -22.48 24.55
C TYR A 146 10.62 -21.50 23.47
N VAL A 147 9.71 -20.74 22.86
CA VAL A 147 10.07 -19.73 21.85
C VAL A 147 10.98 -18.65 22.46
N GLU A 148 10.66 -18.14 23.65
CA GLU A 148 11.53 -17.18 24.36
C GLU A 148 12.95 -17.71 24.54
N ALA A 149 13.09 -18.96 24.98
CA ALA A 149 14.39 -19.56 25.19
C ALA A 149 15.15 -19.85 23.89
N VAL A 150 14.46 -20.18 22.79
CA VAL A 150 15.05 -20.31 21.46
C VAL A 150 15.58 -18.96 20.98
N LYS A 151 14.81 -17.88 21.14
CA LYS A 151 15.25 -16.51 20.75
C LYS A 151 16.47 -16.06 21.54
N ASP A 152 16.54 -16.38 22.84
CA ASP A 152 17.72 -16.08 23.65
C ASP A 152 18.93 -16.94 23.26
N LEU A 153 18.72 -18.21 22.88
CA LEU A 153 19.78 -19.07 22.36
C LEU A 153 20.37 -18.51 21.05
N ILE A 154 19.52 -18.04 20.13
CA ILE A 154 19.95 -17.43 18.87
C ILE A 154 20.81 -16.19 19.13
N LYS A 155 20.43 -15.33 20.10
CA LYS A 155 21.23 -14.16 20.47
C LYS A 155 22.62 -14.51 21.02
N GLN A 156 22.76 -15.65 21.68
CA GLN A 156 24.02 -16.09 22.31
C GLN A 156 24.98 -16.79 21.34
N LEU A 157 24.51 -17.25 20.18
CA LEU A 157 25.32 -17.97 19.20
C LEU A 157 25.55 -17.09 17.96
N PRO A 158 26.77 -16.55 17.76
CA PRO A 158 27.06 -15.59 16.69
C PRO A 158 26.68 -16.11 15.29
N GLU A 159 26.96 -17.38 15.00
CA GLU A 159 26.69 -18.00 13.69
C GLU A 159 25.18 -18.13 13.42
N LEU A 160 24.37 -18.43 14.45
CA LEU A 160 22.90 -18.47 14.30
C LEU A 160 22.32 -17.06 14.16
N ARG A 161 22.91 -16.10 14.88
CA ARG A 161 22.53 -14.69 14.78
C ARG A 161 22.81 -14.17 13.38
N GLU A 162 23.97 -14.46 12.79
CA GLU A 162 24.30 -14.09 11.42
C GLU A 162 23.32 -14.72 10.41
N ILE A 163 22.94 -15.99 10.59
CA ILE A 163 21.93 -16.64 9.75
C ILE A 163 20.58 -15.93 9.87
N LEU A 164 20.13 -15.63 11.09
CA LEU A 164 18.87 -14.93 11.34
C LEU A 164 18.91 -13.48 10.82
N GLU A 165 20.04 -12.79 10.93
CA GLU A 165 20.24 -11.44 10.39
C GLU A 165 20.24 -11.45 8.85
N LEU A 166 20.85 -12.46 8.23
CA LEU A 166 20.79 -12.67 6.77
C LEU A 166 19.38 -13.04 6.30
N GLU A 167 18.66 -13.87 7.05
CA GLU A 167 17.25 -14.19 6.79
C GLU A 167 16.39 -12.94 6.98
N THR A 168 16.61 -12.15 8.04
CA THR A 168 15.91 -10.88 8.27
C THR A 168 16.22 -9.89 7.16
N LEU A 169 17.47 -9.80 6.68
CA LEU A 169 17.83 -8.96 5.54
C LEU A 169 17.24 -9.47 4.23
N GLN A 170 17.12 -10.79 4.03
CA GLN A 170 16.49 -11.38 2.86
C GLN A 170 14.98 -11.22 2.89
N VAL A 171 14.34 -11.43 4.03
CA VAL A 171 12.92 -11.18 4.25
C VAL A 171 12.64 -9.70 4.18
N VAL A 172 13.45 -8.82 4.77
CA VAL A 172 13.31 -7.37 4.58
C VAL A 172 13.56 -7.05 3.12
N ALA A 173 14.49 -7.69 2.41
CA ALA A 173 14.67 -7.51 0.98
C ALA A 173 13.53 -8.15 0.16
N GLU A 174 12.83 -9.16 0.64
CA GLU A 174 11.73 -9.88 -0.03
C GLU A 174 10.38 -9.22 0.24
N GLN A 175 10.17 -8.72 1.45
CA GLN A 175 9.13 -7.78 1.85
C GLN A 175 9.40 -6.43 1.20
N THR A 176 10.64 -5.96 1.11
CA THR A 176 10.98 -4.81 0.24
C THR A 176 10.79 -5.20 -1.21
N LYS A 177 10.98 -6.46 -1.64
CA LYS A 177 10.62 -6.92 -3.00
C LYS A 177 9.14 -7.25 -3.20
N ALA A 178 8.33 -7.26 -2.15
CA ALA A 178 6.88 -7.52 -2.18
C ALA A 178 6.10 -6.21 -1.98
N ILE A 179 6.66 -5.28 -1.19
CA ILE A 179 6.30 -3.87 -1.07
C ILE A 179 6.79 -3.11 -2.31
N ALA A 180 8.06 -3.28 -2.67
CA ALA A 180 8.60 -2.98 -3.99
C ALA A 180 8.69 -4.28 -4.77
N GLY A 181 7.54 -4.84 -5.15
CA GLY A 181 7.41 -5.80 -6.24
C GLY A 181 8.58 -5.67 -7.22
N ILE A 182 8.91 -6.74 -7.97
CA ILE A 182 9.16 -6.52 -9.41
C ILE A 182 8.22 -5.38 -9.78
N PRO A 183 8.69 -4.19 -10.23
CA PRO A 183 7.78 -3.10 -10.48
C PRO A 183 6.80 -3.71 -11.46
N THR A 184 5.63 -4.09 -10.97
CA THR A 184 4.53 -4.42 -11.82
C THR A 184 4.42 -3.08 -12.50
N ASP A 185 4.77 -3.09 -13.79
CA ASP A 185 4.43 -1.97 -14.63
C ASP A 185 3.03 -1.58 -14.25
N PHE A 186 2.79 -0.28 -14.20
CA PHE A 186 1.47 0.30 -14.08
C PHE A 186 0.49 -0.69 -14.71
N ASN A 187 -0.37 -1.36 -13.92
CA ASN A 187 -1.23 -2.37 -14.50
C ASN A 187 -2.25 -1.59 -15.33
N LEU A 188 -1.85 -1.28 -16.55
CA LEU A 188 -2.56 -0.38 -17.44
C LEU A 188 -3.92 -0.99 -17.72
N GLU A 189 -3.99 -2.31 -17.89
CA GLU A 189 -5.23 -3.06 -18.04
C GLU A 189 -6.16 -2.84 -16.83
N ALA A 190 -5.70 -3.10 -15.59
CA ALA A 190 -6.52 -2.85 -14.41
C ALA A 190 -6.91 -1.37 -14.25
N TYR A 191 -6.01 -0.44 -14.61
CA TYR A 191 -6.32 0.99 -14.58
C TYR A 191 -7.35 1.39 -15.63
N GLN A 192 -7.27 0.82 -16.85
CA GLN A 192 -8.25 0.98 -17.91
C GLN A 192 -9.60 0.41 -17.47
N GLU A 193 -9.63 -0.79 -16.89
CA GLU A 193 -10.83 -1.42 -16.34
C GLU A 193 -11.48 -0.54 -15.28
N GLY A 194 -10.73 -0.08 -14.29
CA GLY A 194 -11.29 0.76 -13.24
C GLY A 194 -11.79 2.12 -13.78
N LEU A 195 -11.12 2.72 -14.78
CA LEU A 195 -11.59 3.96 -15.41
C LEU A 195 -12.94 3.72 -16.10
N GLN A 196 -13.09 2.58 -16.77
CA GLN A 196 -14.35 2.18 -17.38
C GLN A 196 -15.42 1.90 -16.32
N GLU A 197 -15.12 1.16 -15.25
CA GLU A 197 -16.08 0.89 -14.18
C GLU A 197 -16.62 2.17 -13.54
N ARG A 198 -15.74 3.15 -13.28
CA ARG A 198 -16.12 4.38 -12.60
C ARG A 198 -16.82 5.40 -13.50
N TYR A 199 -16.39 5.53 -14.75
CA TYR A 199 -16.83 6.65 -15.61
C TYR A 199 -17.59 6.22 -16.86
N ALA A 200 -17.63 4.93 -17.24
CA ALA A 200 -18.28 4.52 -18.50
C ALA A 200 -19.78 4.77 -18.52
N ASN A 201 -20.45 4.60 -17.37
CA ASN A 201 -21.89 4.72 -17.27
C ASN A 201 -22.26 6.18 -17.02
N LEU A 202 -23.21 6.70 -17.80
CA LEU A 202 -23.73 8.03 -17.59
C LEU A 202 -24.54 8.06 -16.28
N ASN A 203 -24.17 8.93 -15.34
CA ASN A 203 -24.94 9.10 -14.12
C ASN A 203 -26.24 9.88 -14.42
N LEU A 204 -27.38 9.19 -14.32
CA LEU A 204 -28.73 9.72 -14.53
C LEU A 204 -29.52 9.89 -13.21
N ASP A 205 -28.86 9.79 -12.06
CA ASP A 205 -29.48 9.87 -10.72
C ASP A 205 -30.33 11.13 -10.52
N SER A 206 -30.03 12.21 -11.24
CA SER A 206 -30.73 13.48 -11.15
C SER A 206 -31.95 13.63 -12.08
N LEU A 207 -32.19 12.70 -13.01
CA LEU A 207 -33.18 12.85 -14.08
C LEU A 207 -34.48 12.08 -13.82
N ASP A 208 -34.46 10.90 -13.19
CA ASP A 208 -35.67 10.25 -12.63
C ASP A 208 -35.32 8.98 -11.81
N ALA A 209 -36.13 8.65 -10.79
CA ALA A 209 -35.97 7.44 -9.97
C ALA A 209 -36.47 6.16 -10.67
N SER A 210 -37.15 6.28 -11.81
CA SER A 210 -37.70 5.18 -12.61
C SER A 210 -36.73 4.64 -13.68
N VAL A 211 -35.54 5.25 -13.84
CA VAL A 211 -34.60 5.01 -14.93
C VAL A 211 -33.49 4.02 -14.50
N TYR A 212 -33.84 2.99 -13.74
CA TYR A 212 -32.88 1.93 -13.37
C TYR A 212 -32.44 1.07 -14.57
N ASP A 213 -33.26 1.00 -15.63
CA ASP A 213 -33.07 0.07 -16.75
C ASP A 213 -32.12 0.59 -17.87
N TYR A 214 -31.66 1.84 -17.79
CA TYR A 214 -30.76 2.46 -18.78
C TYR A 214 -29.33 2.69 -18.28
N ARG A 215 -29.06 2.52 -16.97
CA ARG A 215 -27.75 2.78 -16.36
C ARG A 215 -26.63 1.91 -16.96
N GLU A 216 -26.97 0.69 -17.37
CA GLU A 216 -26.01 -0.23 -18.01
C GLU A 216 -25.91 -0.02 -19.53
N LYS A 217 -26.88 0.67 -20.14
CA LYS A 217 -27.04 0.77 -21.60
C LYS A 217 -26.46 2.05 -22.19
N LEU A 218 -26.46 3.17 -21.45
CA LEU A 218 -25.97 4.47 -21.95
C LEU A 218 -24.54 4.73 -21.52
N LYS A 219 -23.60 4.57 -22.45
CA LYS A 219 -22.19 4.83 -22.22
C LYS A 219 -21.83 6.27 -22.59
N VAL A 220 -20.98 6.92 -21.79
CA VAL A 220 -20.57 8.33 -22.01
C VAL A 220 -20.07 8.58 -23.44
N TRP A 221 -19.28 7.66 -24.00
CA TRP A 221 -18.74 7.78 -25.36
C TRP A 221 -19.77 7.63 -26.48
N GLN A 222 -20.97 7.10 -26.22
CA GLN A 222 -22.03 6.99 -27.22
C GLN A 222 -22.84 8.28 -27.35
N VAL A 223 -22.79 9.14 -26.33
CA VAL A 223 -23.63 10.35 -26.21
C VAL A 223 -22.81 11.64 -26.11
N PHE A 224 -21.48 11.54 -26.07
CA PHE A 224 -20.60 12.70 -25.99
C PHE A 224 -20.64 13.52 -27.28
N VAL A 225 -21.00 14.80 -27.15
CA VAL A 225 -20.94 15.79 -28.22
C VAL A 225 -19.82 16.78 -27.88
N PRO A 226 -18.77 16.90 -28.72
CA PRO A 226 -17.68 17.84 -28.49
C PRO A 226 -18.19 19.29 -28.40
N GLN A 227 -17.79 19.99 -27.34
CA GLN A 227 -18.10 21.41 -27.19
C GLN A 227 -17.18 22.26 -28.05
N TYR A 228 -17.62 23.48 -28.35
CA TYR A 228 -16.81 24.48 -29.01
C TYR A 228 -16.27 25.46 -27.98
N VAL A 229 -15.02 25.86 -28.17
CA VAL A 229 -14.31 26.78 -27.28
C VAL A 229 -13.69 27.92 -28.04
N ARG A 230 -13.35 28.96 -27.29
CA ARG A 230 -12.66 30.16 -27.75
C ARG A 230 -11.65 30.56 -26.69
N GLN A 231 -10.46 30.98 -27.13
CA GLN A 231 -9.40 31.43 -26.23
C GLN A 231 -9.80 32.73 -25.53
N CYS A 232 -9.58 32.81 -24.21
CA CYS A 232 -10.04 33.91 -23.34
C CYS A 232 -8.93 34.43 -22.41
N GLN A 233 -7.70 34.59 -22.93
CA GLN A 233 -6.52 34.94 -22.14
C GLN A 233 -6.65 36.20 -21.27
N GLU A 234 -7.31 37.25 -21.76
CA GLU A 234 -7.38 38.55 -21.09
C GLU A 234 -8.80 39.07 -20.90
N PHE A 235 -9.80 38.36 -21.44
CA PHE A 235 -11.20 38.77 -21.42
C PHE A 235 -12.11 37.61 -21.05
N LEU A 236 -12.88 37.80 -19.99
CA LEU A 236 -13.91 36.86 -19.53
C LEU A 236 -15.30 37.48 -19.75
N PRO A 237 -15.97 37.24 -20.89
CA PRO A 237 -17.23 37.92 -21.24
C PRO A 237 -18.32 37.73 -20.18
N GLN A 238 -18.48 36.52 -19.64
CA GLN A 238 -19.54 36.24 -18.67
C GLN A 238 -19.42 37.04 -17.37
N VAL A 239 -18.22 37.50 -16.98
CA VAL A 239 -18.04 38.37 -15.81
C VAL A 239 -18.75 39.71 -16.02
N TYR A 240 -18.73 40.23 -17.25
CA TYR A 240 -19.24 41.56 -17.58
C TYR A 240 -20.73 41.57 -17.90
N GLU A 241 -21.33 40.41 -18.14
CA GLU A 241 -22.78 40.22 -18.24
C GLU A 241 -23.47 40.25 -16.85
N ILE A 242 -22.70 40.10 -15.77
CA ILE A 242 -23.20 40.17 -14.39
C ILE A 242 -23.60 41.62 -14.05
N PRO A 243 -24.77 41.86 -13.43
CA PRO A 243 -25.15 43.20 -12.98
C PRO A 243 -24.10 43.85 -12.08
N LYS A 244 -23.88 45.16 -12.21
CA LYS A 244 -22.83 45.91 -11.47
C LYS A 244 -22.89 45.72 -9.94
N GLU A 245 -24.09 45.57 -9.38
CA GLU A 245 -24.27 45.33 -7.95
C GLU A 245 -23.74 43.95 -7.52
N HIS A 246 -24.03 42.90 -8.30
CA HIS A 246 -23.50 41.56 -8.08
C HIS A 246 -21.98 41.51 -8.29
N GLN A 247 -21.44 42.24 -9.27
CA GLN A 247 -19.99 42.37 -9.44
C GLN A 247 -19.32 42.97 -8.19
N ARG A 248 -19.93 44.00 -7.58
CA ARG A 248 -19.42 44.58 -6.33
C ARG A 248 -19.41 43.56 -5.19
N GLN A 249 -20.47 42.76 -5.05
CA GLN A 249 -20.54 41.70 -4.05
C GLN A 249 -19.48 40.61 -4.28
N LEU A 250 -19.28 40.19 -5.53
CA LEU A 250 -18.26 39.20 -5.89
C LEU A 250 -16.83 39.71 -5.67
N ARG A 251 -16.57 41.01 -5.89
CA ARG A 251 -15.29 41.64 -5.55
C ARG A 251 -15.09 41.70 -4.04
N GLN A 252 -16.14 42.01 -3.27
CA GLN A 252 -16.08 42.02 -1.80
C GLN A 252 -15.84 40.62 -1.20
N SER A 253 -16.33 39.57 -1.85
CA SER A 253 -16.09 38.17 -1.47
C SER A 253 -14.82 37.56 -2.08
N ASP A 254 -13.98 38.38 -2.75
CA ASP A 254 -12.72 37.98 -3.37
C ASP A 254 -12.87 36.87 -4.44
N GLN A 255 -14.03 36.86 -5.10
CA GLN A 255 -14.39 35.95 -6.20
C GLN A 255 -14.21 36.58 -7.59
N LEU A 256 -13.86 37.87 -7.65
CA LEU A 256 -13.59 38.63 -8.87
C LEU A 256 -12.36 39.53 -8.69
N GLU A 257 -11.53 39.66 -9.73
CA GLU A 257 -10.39 40.59 -9.74
C GLU A 257 -10.83 42.07 -9.77
N ALA A 258 -9.88 42.97 -9.51
CA ALA A 258 -10.10 44.42 -9.53
C ALA A 258 -10.59 44.93 -10.89
N GLU A 259 -11.30 46.05 -10.89
CA GLU A 259 -11.87 46.65 -12.09
C GLU A 259 -10.78 47.06 -13.08
N VAL A 260 -10.88 46.56 -14.31
CA VAL A 260 -9.94 46.87 -15.40
C VAL A 260 -10.26 48.26 -15.98
N ASP A 261 -9.22 49.00 -16.37
CA ASP A 261 -9.35 50.26 -17.08
C ASP A 261 -10.24 50.12 -18.34
N PRO A 262 -11.26 50.99 -18.54
CA PRO A 262 -12.19 50.91 -19.67
C PRO A 262 -11.53 50.84 -21.07
N ALA A 263 -10.37 51.49 -21.26
CA ALA A 263 -9.65 51.46 -22.53
C ALA A 263 -8.87 50.14 -22.75
N ALA A 264 -8.39 49.50 -21.68
CA ALA A 264 -7.86 48.13 -21.76
C ALA A 264 -8.99 47.12 -22.02
N TRP A 265 -10.17 47.34 -21.45
CA TRP A 265 -11.33 46.47 -21.63
C TRP A 265 -11.80 46.35 -23.09
N GLU A 266 -11.98 47.46 -23.81
CA GLU A 266 -12.45 47.38 -25.20
C GLU A 266 -11.44 46.64 -26.09
N ARG A 267 -10.14 46.83 -25.84
CA ARG A 267 -9.07 46.07 -26.52
C ARG A 267 -9.16 44.57 -26.24
N TYR A 268 -9.31 44.18 -24.98
CA TYR A 268 -9.44 42.76 -24.61
C TYR A 268 -10.70 42.12 -25.22
N LYS A 269 -11.79 42.88 -25.27
CA LYS A 269 -13.05 42.46 -25.89
C LYS A 269 -12.89 42.25 -27.40
N GLU A 270 -12.27 43.20 -28.11
CA GLU A 270 -11.97 43.05 -29.55
C GLU A 270 -11.09 41.83 -29.82
N ILE A 271 -10.00 41.66 -29.05
CA ILE A 271 -9.09 40.51 -29.16
C ILE A 271 -9.86 39.20 -28.97
N TYR A 272 -10.75 39.13 -27.97
CA TYR A 272 -11.57 37.95 -27.71
C TYR A 272 -12.53 37.63 -28.85
N TYR A 273 -13.27 38.61 -29.38
CA TYR A 273 -14.23 38.34 -30.45
C TYR A 273 -13.55 37.97 -31.78
N GLN A 274 -12.30 38.37 -31.98
CA GLN A 274 -11.48 37.95 -33.12
C GLN A 274 -10.94 36.52 -32.98
N GLN A 275 -10.96 35.92 -31.78
CA GLN A 275 -10.50 34.54 -31.61
C GLN A 275 -11.45 33.55 -32.31
N PRO A 276 -10.90 32.58 -33.07
CA PRO A 276 -11.70 31.59 -33.75
C PRO A 276 -12.41 30.67 -32.74
N ILE A 277 -13.64 30.28 -33.08
CA ILE A 277 -14.37 29.24 -32.36
C ILE A 277 -13.89 27.89 -32.92
N ARG A 278 -13.45 26.99 -32.05
CA ARG A 278 -12.86 25.70 -32.44
C ARG A 278 -13.40 24.55 -31.61
N PRO A 279 -13.48 23.32 -32.15
CA PRO A 279 -13.82 22.14 -31.36
C PRO A 279 -12.80 21.91 -30.24
N ILE A 280 -13.27 21.64 -29.02
CA ILE A 280 -12.40 21.45 -27.86
C ILE A 280 -11.41 20.29 -28.02
N LEU A 281 -11.82 19.23 -28.74
CA LEU A 281 -10.95 18.08 -28.97
C LEU A 281 -9.72 18.43 -29.83
N GLU A 282 -9.81 19.43 -30.71
CA GLU A 282 -8.65 19.92 -31.46
C GLU A 282 -7.69 20.71 -30.56
N VAL A 283 -8.23 21.54 -29.67
CA VAL A 283 -7.40 22.31 -28.71
C VAL A 283 -6.71 21.35 -27.73
N VAL A 284 -7.41 20.30 -27.28
CA VAL A 284 -6.82 19.27 -26.43
C VAL A 284 -5.75 18.47 -27.17
N SER A 285 -5.94 18.16 -28.46
CA SER A 285 -4.93 17.42 -29.22
C SER A 285 -3.66 18.24 -29.47
N GLU A 286 -3.76 19.57 -29.58
CA GLU A 286 -2.59 20.47 -29.65
C GLU A 286 -1.71 20.39 -28.40
N ILE A 287 -2.30 20.24 -27.22
CA ILE A 287 -1.54 20.03 -25.96
C ILE A 287 -0.74 18.72 -26.02
N TRP A 288 -1.19 17.76 -26.82
CA TRP A 288 -0.56 16.45 -26.92
C TRP A 288 0.59 16.45 -27.92
N SER A 289 0.48 17.24 -28.99
CA SER A 289 1.43 17.31 -30.11
C SER A 289 2.45 18.44 -29.99
N ASP A 290 2.11 19.57 -29.38
CA ASP A 290 2.96 20.76 -29.31
C ASP A 290 3.63 20.89 -27.94
N GLU A 291 4.97 20.89 -27.90
CA GLU A 291 5.76 21.07 -26.67
C GLU A 291 5.63 22.45 -26.04
N SER A 292 5.18 23.46 -26.80
CA SER A 292 4.99 24.82 -26.30
C SER A 292 3.68 25.02 -25.50
N TYR A 293 2.76 24.06 -25.53
CA TYR A 293 1.45 24.14 -24.87
C TYR A 293 1.26 23.07 -23.80
N ARG A 294 1.73 23.31 -22.57
CA ARG A 294 1.73 22.29 -21.49
C ARG A 294 0.50 22.35 -20.59
N TYR A 295 -0.07 23.53 -20.40
CA TYR A 295 -1.05 23.79 -19.36
C TYR A 295 -2.27 24.52 -19.93
N LEU A 296 -3.46 23.94 -19.77
CA LEU A 296 -4.72 24.48 -20.27
C LEU A 296 -5.71 24.68 -19.13
N VAL A 297 -6.42 25.81 -19.16
CA VAL A 297 -7.60 26.01 -18.32
C VAL A 297 -8.86 26.07 -19.18
N ILE A 298 -9.82 25.21 -18.85
CA ILE A 298 -11.12 25.17 -19.51
C ILE A 298 -12.15 25.87 -18.61
N LEU A 299 -12.60 27.01 -19.09
CA LEU A 299 -13.64 27.81 -18.44
C LEU A 299 -14.98 27.58 -19.11
N GLY A 300 -16.05 27.58 -18.30
CA GLY A 300 -17.41 27.46 -18.82
C GLY A 300 -18.45 27.52 -17.72
N ASP A 301 -19.69 27.77 -18.10
CA ASP A 301 -20.80 27.87 -17.16
C ASP A 301 -21.15 26.52 -16.49
N PRO A 302 -21.89 26.53 -15.37
CA PRO A 302 -22.42 25.31 -14.78
C PRO A 302 -23.22 24.52 -15.82
N GLY A 303 -23.00 23.19 -15.88
CA GLY A 303 -23.68 22.35 -16.88
C GLY A 303 -23.08 22.40 -18.30
N SER A 304 -22.02 23.17 -18.55
CA SER A 304 -21.36 23.24 -19.86
C SER A 304 -20.61 21.97 -20.28
N GLY A 305 -20.62 20.91 -19.45
CA GLY A 305 -19.99 19.62 -19.77
C GLY A 305 -18.49 19.51 -19.48
N LYS A 306 -17.89 20.41 -18.69
CA LYS A 306 -16.44 20.37 -18.36
C LYS A 306 -15.97 19.04 -17.75
N SER A 307 -16.65 18.57 -16.70
CA SER A 307 -16.35 17.26 -16.08
C SER A 307 -16.57 16.11 -17.07
N MET A 308 -17.62 16.18 -17.90
CA MET A 308 -17.91 15.18 -18.93
C MET A 308 -16.81 15.12 -19.99
N LEU A 309 -16.23 16.26 -20.38
CA LEU A 309 -15.08 16.29 -21.27
C LEU A 309 -13.87 15.55 -20.66
N LEU A 310 -13.52 15.82 -19.40
CA LEU A 310 -12.38 15.14 -18.75
C LEU A 310 -12.60 13.63 -18.63
N GLN A 311 -13.82 13.22 -18.27
CA GLN A 311 -14.22 11.81 -18.23
C GLN A 311 -14.14 11.18 -19.63
N TYR A 312 -14.63 11.86 -20.66
CA TYR A 312 -14.53 11.40 -22.04
C TYR A 312 -13.07 11.18 -22.47
N LEU A 313 -12.17 12.11 -22.16
CA LEU A 313 -10.74 11.98 -22.46
C LEU A 313 -10.12 10.77 -21.74
N ALA A 314 -10.43 10.59 -20.46
CA ALA A 314 -9.96 9.44 -19.69
C ALA A 314 -10.47 8.11 -20.26
N LEU A 315 -11.76 8.05 -20.64
CA LEU A 315 -12.38 6.87 -21.23
C LEU A 315 -11.87 6.56 -22.64
N ASN A 316 -11.58 7.59 -23.44
CA ASN A 316 -10.99 7.39 -24.77
C ASN A 316 -9.62 6.71 -24.67
N TRP A 317 -8.81 7.13 -23.69
CA TRP A 317 -7.57 6.43 -23.35
C TRP A 317 -7.84 5.04 -22.79
N ALA A 318 -8.82 4.88 -21.91
CA ALA A 318 -9.16 3.60 -21.28
C ALA A 318 -9.66 2.53 -22.26
N ARG A 319 -10.16 2.95 -23.42
CA ARG A 319 -10.66 2.06 -24.48
C ARG A 319 -9.64 1.82 -25.60
N SER A 320 -8.49 2.47 -25.53
CA SER A 320 -7.43 2.28 -26.53
C SER A 320 -6.76 0.91 -26.33
N PRO A 321 -6.39 0.19 -27.41
CA PRO A 321 -5.64 -1.07 -27.29
C PRO A 321 -4.35 -0.88 -26.49
N LEU A 322 -3.97 -1.87 -25.68
CA LEU A 322 -2.80 -1.80 -24.80
C LEU A 322 -1.51 -1.40 -25.54
N ASP A 323 -1.31 -1.89 -26.76
CA ASP A 323 -0.13 -1.58 -27.59
C ASP A 323 0.00 -0.07 -27.89
N ASN A 324 -1.14 0.63 -28.04
CA ASN A 324 -1.15 2.08 -28.26
C ASN A 324 -0.98 2.85 -26.94
N VAL A 325 -1.49 2.30 -25.84
CA VAL A 325 -1.56 2.96 -24.53
C VAL A 325 -0.17 3.17 -23.90
N ILE A 326 0.79 2.29 -24.23
CA ILE A 326 2.17 2.38 -23.74
C ILE A 326 2.86 3.68 -24.20
N GLU A 327 2.49 4.18 -25.37
CA GLU A 327 2.99 5.43 -25.97
C GLU A 327 2.15 6.65 -25.60
N LEU A 328 0.87 6.45 -25.27
CA LEU A 328 -0.04 7.50 -24.85
C LEU A 328 0.26 7.98 -23.42
N ARG A 329 -0.11 9.23 -23.15
CA ARG A 329 0.00 9.82 -21.80
C ARG A 329 -1.12 9.27 -20.92
N ILE A 330 -0.74 8.79 -19.73
CA ILE A 330 -1.69 8.23 -18.76
C ILE A 330 -2.54 9.38 -18.18
N PRO A 331 -3.88 9.34 -18.27
CA PRO A 331 -4.74 10.36 -17.70
C PRO A 331 -4.91 10.15 -16.19
N LEU A 332 -4.66 11.19 -15.40
CA LEU A 332 -4.96 11.22 -13.97
C LEU A 332 -6.06 12.25 -13.72
N LEU A 333 -7.29 11.77 -13.51
CA LEU A 333 -8.44 12.61 -13.19
C LEU A 333 -8.53 12.82 -11.68
N ILE A 334 -8.38 14.07 -11.24
CA ILE A 334 -8.37 14.49 -9.84
C ILE A 334 -9.54 15.43 -9.60
N GLU A 335 -10.55 14.95 -8.88
CA GLU A 335 -11.65 15.79 -8.39
C GLU A 335 -11.16 16.65 -7.22
N LEU A 336 -11.05 17.97 -7.43
CA LEU A 336 -10.46 18.88 -6.45
C LEU A 336 -11.26 18.94 -5.14
N ARG A 337 -12.58 18.76 -5.20
CA ARG A 337 -13.44 18.63 -4.01
C ARG A 337 -12.99 17.48 -3.10
N THR A 338 -12.62 16.36 -3.70
CA THR A 338 -12.25 15.11 -3.01
C THR A 338 -10.84 15.22 -2.45
N TYR A 339 -9.92 15.78 -3.23
CA TYR A 339 -8.56 16.08 -2.78
C TYR A 339 -8.53 16.93 -1.51
N ILE A 340 -9.33 18.00 -1.47
CA ILE A 340 -9.38 18.89 -0.30
C ILE A 340 -9.97 18.19 0.91
N LEU A 341 -11.02 17.38 0.73
CA LEU A 341 -11.63 16.63 1.82
C LEU A 341 -10.61 15.69 2.48
N ASP A 342 -9.89 14.91 1.68
CA ASP A 342 -8.85 13.99 2.16
C ASP A 342 -7.70 14.75 2.82
N ARG A 343 -7.31 15.90 2.26
CA ARG A 343 -6.25 16.72 2.85
C ARG A 343 -6.65 17.30 4.21
N ASN A 344 -7.87 17.81 4.32
CA ASN A 344 -8.37 18.42 5.56
C ASN A 344 -8.57 17.38 6.67
N THR A 345 -8.87 16.13 6.31
CA THR A 345 -9.01 15.01 7.25
C THR A 345 -7.68 14.33 7.58
N GLY A 346 -6.56 14.78 6.99
CA GLY A 346 -5.22 14.22 7.22
C GLY A 346 -4.94 12.94 6.43
N GLY A 347 -5.78 12.59 5.45
CA GLY A 347 -5.61 11.45 4.56
C GLY A 347 -4.42 11.58 3.59
N CYS A 348 -4.09 12.80 3.18
CA CYS A 348 -2.93 13.11 2.33
C CYS A 348 -2.32 14.48 2.63
N LYS A 349 -1.02 14.67 2.40
CA LYS A 349 -0.31 15.96 2.57
C LYS A 349 -0.17 16.72 1.25
N ASP A 350 0.02 16.00 0.15
CA ASP A 350 0.20 16.53 -1.19
C ASP A 350 -0.56 15.71 -2.26
N LEU A 351 -0.46 16.15 -3.51
CA LEU A 351 -1.12 15.52 -4.66
C LEU A 351 -0.57 14.12 -4.96
N LEU A 352 0.71 13.85 -4.71
CA LEU A 352 1.30 12.54 -4.98
C LEU A 352 0.82 11.51 -3.95
N GLU A 353 0.79 11.91 -2.67
CA GLU A 353 0.24 11.11 -1.58
C GLU A 353 -1.27 10.91 -1.72
N PHE A 354 -2.00 11.89 -2.27
CA PHE A 354 -3.42 11.71 -2.65
C PHE A 354 -3.58 10.66 -3.75
N LEU A 355 -2.71 10.63 -4.76
CA LEU A 355 -2.74 9.62 -5.82
C LEU A 355 -2.31 8.23 -5.33
N ASP A 356 -1.44 8.16 -4.32
CA ASP A 356 -0.92 6.93 -3.72
C ASP A 356 -1.91 6.28 -2.74
N LYS A 357 -2.48 7.09 -1.84
CA LYS A 357 -3.40 6.64 -0.78
C LYS A 357 -4.87 6.66 -1.18
N GLY A 358 -5.20 7.46 -2.19
CA GLY A 358 -6.57 7.82 -2.52
C GLY A 358 -7.37 6.71 -3.18
N ASN A 359 -8.68 6.92 -3.14
CA ASN A 359 -9.73 6.16 -3.80
C ASN A 359 -9.70 6.31 -5.35
N VAL A 360 -8.51 6.49 -5.91
CA VAL A 360 -8.23 6.46 -7.34
C VAL A 360 -8.30 4.98 -7.70
N ILE A 361 -9.41 4.59 -8.33
CA ILE A 361 -9.60 3.58 -9.36
C ILE A 361 -8.64 2.36 -9.37
N CYS A 362 -7.32 2.56 -9.34
CA CYS A 362 -6.33 1.55 -8.93
C CYS A 362 -5.20 2.22 -8.12
N ARG A 363 -4.63 1.50 -7.15
CA ARG A 363 -3.38 1.90 -6.48
C ARG A 363 -2.26 1.99 -7.50
N LEU A 364 -1.83 3.21 -7.81
CA LEU A 364 -0.71 3.44 -8.72
C LEU A 364 0.59 3.38 -7.93
N ASN A 365 1.54 2.55 -8.34
CA ASN A 365 2.85 2.48 -7.69
C ASN A 365 3.51 3.88 -7.70
N PRO A 366 3.75 4.51 -6.54
CA PRO A 366 4.20 5.90 -6.46
C PRO A 366 5.57 6.13 -7.11
N HIS A 367 6.49 5.16 -7.04
CA HIS A 367 7.81 5.29 -7.69
C HIS A 367 7.70 5.29 -9.22
N ARG A 368 6.89 4.39 -9.79
CA ARG A 368 6.68 4.33 -11.26
C ARG A 368 5.87 5.52 -11.77
N LEU A 369 4.87 5.95 -11.01
CA LEU A 369 4.13 7.17 -11.31
C LEU A 369 5.09 8.36 -11.36
N GLN A 370 6.00 8.48 -10.41
CA GLN A 370 7.01 9.53 -10.39
C GLN A 370 7.95 9.48 -11.61
N GLU A 371 8.39 8.29 -12.04
CA GLU A 371 9.18 8.12 -13.27
C GLU A 371 8.40 8.58 -14.51
N ARG A 372 7.12 8.19 -14.63
CA ARG A 372 6.25 8.57 -15.75
C ARG A 372 5.95 10.08 -15.76
N LEU A 373 5.74 10.68 -14.58
CA LEU A 373 5.59 12.13 -14.41
C LEU A 373 6.85 12.88 -14.87
N LYS A 374 8.03 12.45 -14.41
CA LYS A 374 9.33 13.03 -14.84
C LYS A 374 9.59 12.84 -16.34
N ALA A 375 9.11 11.75 -16.92
CA ALA A 375 9.21 11.47 -18.35
C ALA A 375 8.19 12.25 -19.21
N GLY A 376 7.22 12.96 -18.61
CA GLY A 376 6.16 13.66 -19.35
C GLY A 376 5.12 12.74 -20.00
N LYS A 377 5.02 11.50 -19.50
CA LYS A 377 4.09 10.46 -19.98
C LYS A 377 2.75 10.47 -19.25
N VAL A 378 2.38 11.60 -18.65
CA VAL A 378 1.18 11.75 -17.83
C VAL A 378 0.43 13.02 -18.22
N LEU A 379 -0.90 12.91 -18.30
CA LEU A 379 -1.84 14.00 -18.43
C LEU A 379 -2.59 14.14 -17.10
N VAL A 380 -2.42 15.25 -16.40
CA VAL A 380 -3.12 15.50 -15.13
C VAL A 380 -4.32 16.40 -15.40
N MET A 381 -5.50 15.95 -14.98
CA MET A 381 -6.76 16.65 -15.18
C MET A 381 -7.37 16.99 -13.83
N PHE A 382 -7.33 18.27 -13.46
CA PHE A 382 -7.92 18.77 -12.22
C PHE A 382 -9.34 19.25 -12.50
N ASP A 383 -10.33 18.55 -11.92
CA ASP A 383 -11.74 18.88 -12.11
C ASP A 383 -12.29 19.74 -10.96
N GLY A 384 -12.93 20.85 -11.33
CA GLY A 384 -13.76 21.65 -10.41
C GLY A 384 -12.99 22.59 -9.49
N LEU A 385 -12.11 23.45 -10.01
CA LEU A 385 -11.40 24.44 -9.19
C LEU A 385 -12.35 25.42 -8.48
N ASP A 386 -13.48 25.73 -9.10
CA ASP A 386 -14.53 26.58 -8.53
C ASP A 386 -15.31 25.90 -7.39
N GLU A 387 -15.33 24.57 -7.35
CA GLU A 387 -16.02 23.79 -6.31
C GLU A 387 -15.29 23.86 -4.95
N VAL A 388 -14.08 24.42 -4.94
CA VAL A 388 -13.34 24.79 -3.75
C VAL A 388 -13.88 26.13 -3.23
N PHE A 389 -14.89 26.08 -2.37
CA PHE A 389 -15.61 27.28 -1.95
C PHE A 389 -14.78 28.23 -1.08
N GLU A 390 -13.92 27.73 -0.18
CA GLU A 390 -13.11 28.57 0.70
C GLU A 390 -11.91 29.18 -0.05
N PRO A 391 -11.79 30.53 -0.13
CA PRO A 391 -10.71 31.17 -0.89
C PRO A 391 -9.30 30.74 -0.46
N ARG A 392 -9.08 30.58 0.85
CA ARG A 392 -7.80 30.12 1.40
C ARG A 392 -7.48 28.68 0.99
N GLN A 393 -8.47 27.81 0.87
CA GLN A 393 -8.27 26.44 0.41
C GLN A 393 -8.03 26.41 -1.10
N ARG A 394 -8.75 27.25 -1.87
CA ARG A 394 -8.53 27.40 -3.31
C ARG A 394 -7.10 27.86 -3.61
N ASP A 395 -6.61 28.84 -2.86
CA ASP A 395 -5.23 29.32 -2.96
C ASP A 395 -4.20 28.24 -2.63
N LYS A 396 -4.47 27.41 -1.62
CA LYS A 396 -3.62 26.26 -1.31
C LYS A 396 -3.61 25.23 -2.45
N VAL A 397 -4.77 24.94 -3.06
CA VAL A 397 -4.85 24.02 -4.20
C VAL A 397 -4.08 24.57 -5.39
N ILE A 398 -4.26 25.84 -5.74
CA ILE A 398 -3.49 26.50 -6.81
C ILE A 398 -1.99 26.39 -6.51
N THR A 399 -1.58 26.67 -5.28
CA THR A 399 -0.17 26.53 -4.84
C THR A 399 0.34 25.09 -4.95
N ASP A 400 -0.47 24.09 -4.61
CA ASP A 400 -0.10 22.69 -4.74
C ASP A 400 0.02 22.27 -6.21
N ILE A 401 -0.87 22.76 -7.08
CA ILE A 401 -0.79 22.56 -8.54
C ILE A 401 0.51 23.19 -9.09
N HIS A 402 0.85 24.42 -8.69
CA HIS A 402 2.11 25.06 -9.08
C HIS A 402 3.34 24.29 -8.58
N ARG A 403 3.32 23.83 -7.33
CA ARG A 403 4.41 23.02 -6.78
C ARG A 403 4.58 21.74 -7.61
N PHE A 404 3.47 21.08 -7.93
CA PHE A 404 3.46 19.87 -8.72
C PHE A 404 3.99 20.10 -10.14
N THR A 405 3.58 21.16 -10.84
CA THR A 405 4.10 21.46 -12.19
C THR A 405 5.56 21.88 -12.19
N ASN A 406 6.02 22.56 -11.14
CA ASN A 406 7.45 22.88 -10.97
C ASN A 406 8.30 21.62 -10.71
N GLU A 407 7.78 20.66 -9.95
CA GLU A 407 8.46 19.39 -9.69
C GLU A 407 8.47 18.48 -10.93
N TYR A 408 7.42 18.55 -11.74
CA TYR A 408 7.25 17.72 -12.95
C TYR A 408 6.99 18.58 -14.20
N PRO A 409 7.98 19.33 -14.72
CA PRO A 409 7.79 20.35 -15.77
C PRO A 409 7.41 19.78 -17.15
N LYS A 410 7.50 18.46 -17.34
CA LYS A 410 7.15 17.78 -18.60
C LYS A 410 5.72 17.27 -18.65
N VAL A 411 4.97 17.35 -17.54
CA VAL A 411 3.58 16.89 -17.49
C VAL A 411 2.67 17.84 -18.26
N ARG A 412 1.60 17.29 -18.82
CA ARG A 412 0.51 18.09 -19.39
C ARG A 412 -0.57 18.24 -18.34
N VAL A 413 -1.16 19.43 -18.23
CA VAL A 413 -2.19 19.72 -17.23
C VAL A 413 -3.41 20.35 -17.89
N ILE A 414 -4.59 19.85 -17.53
CA ILE A 414 -5.88 20.48 -17.81
C ILE A 414 -6.54 20.81 -16.48
N VAL A 415 -7.01 22.05 -16.30
CA VAL A 415 -7.79 22.47 -15.14
C VAL A 415 -9.16 22.92 -15.63
N THR A 416 -10.23 22.50 -14.97
CA THR A 416 -11.59 23.02 -15.24
C THR A 416 -12.02 23.98 -14.14
N SER A 417 -12.71 25.05 -14.52
CA SER A 417 -13.32 25.98 -13.57
C SER A 417 -14.55 26.67 -14.17
N ARG A 418 -15.43 27.19 -13.32
CA ARG A 418 -16.39 28.22 -13.71
C ARG A 418 -15.67 29.54 -13.97
N ILE A 419 -16.30 30.40 -14.78
CA ILE A 419 -15.80 31.77 -14.97
C ILE A 419 -15.83 32.57 -13.66
N ILE A 420 -16.88 32.35 -12.85
CA ILE A 420 -17.05 33.00 -11.55
C ILE A 420 -16.20 32.27 -10.51
N GLY A 421 -15.32 33.01 -9.82
CA GLY A 421 -14.40 32.46 -8.81
C GLY A 421 -13.03 32.04 -9.35
N TYR A 422 -12.83 32.10 -10.67
CA TYR A 422 -11.54 31.88 -11.32
C TYR A 422 -10.67 33.15 -11.26
N LYS A 423 -9.43 33.02 -10.77
CA LYS A 423 -8.44 34.09 -10.70
C LYS A 423 -7.36 33.87 -11.78
N PRO A 424 -7.54 34.44 -12.99
CA PRO A 424 -6.68 34.14 -14.13
C PRO A 424 -5.21 34.53 -13.93
N GLN A 425 -4.89 35.55 -13.12
CA GLN A 425 -3.50 35.98 -12.96
C GLN A 425 -2.57 34.88 -12.41
N ARG A 426 -2.97 34.18 -11.35
CA ARG A 426 -2.10 33.21 -10.68
C ARG A 426 -1.71 32.01 -11.54
N LEU A 427 -2.66 31.47 -12.31
CA LEU A 427 -2.39 30.35 -13.20
C LEU A 427 -1.65 30.80 -14.46
N ARG A 428 -1.92 32.01 -14.97
CA ARG A 428 -1.14 32.61 -16.08
C ARG A 428 0.33 32.80 -15.71
N ASP A 429 0.63 33.21 -14.48
CA ASP A 429 2.02 33.35 -14.00
C ASP A 429 2.80 32.02 -14.04
N ALA A 430 2.11 30.88 -14.15
CA ALA A 430 2.72 29.57 -14.37
C ALA A 430 2.44 28.98 -15.75
N GLU A 431 2.31 29.83 -16.76
CA GLU A 431 2.23 29.46 -18.19
C GLU A 431 0.93 28.72 -18.58
N TYR A 432 -0.13 28.77 -17.77
CA TYR A 432 -1.44 28.25 -18.15
C TYR A 432 -2.10 29.16 -19.19
N ARG A 433 -2.67 28.55 -20.24
CA ARG A 433 -3.40 29.24 -21.31
C ARG A 433 -4.90 29.02 -21.27
#